data_AF-A0A396Z2E0-F1
#
_entry.id   AF-A0A396Z2E0-F1
#
_cell.length_a   1.000
_cell.length_b   1.000
_cell.length_c   1.000
_cell.angle_alpha   90.00
_cell.angle_beta   90.00
_cell.angle_gamma   90.00
#
_symmetry.space_group_name_H-M   'P 1'
#
loop_
_entity.id
_entity.type
_entity.pdbx_description
1 polymer ?
#
loop_
_entity_poly.entity_id
_entity_poly.type
_entity_poly.pdbx_seq_one_letter_code
_entity_poly.pdbx_strand_id
1 'polypeptide(L)'
;MELKFTVQTKVQKPLKEVFEAVYDPKHLSGYFTTGGASGPLKEETEVVWKFADFPSEEGTTVSVREVVMNSKIVLEWDAHEGSYEGTKDLLSVGLYKTRVEMIFESLGQNSTLLRIRESGWRESQAALDGSYMNCQGWMNMSCCLKAYLEYGINLRKGFF
;
A
#
# COMPACT_ATOMS: atom_id res chain seq x y z
N MET A 1 -3.73 -8.96 22.34
CA MET A 1 -4.59 -8.75 21.16
C MET A 1 -3.73 -8.40 19.95
N GLU A 2 -3.72 -9.22 18.90
CA GLU A 2 -2.95 -8.92 17.68
C GLU A 2 -3.60 -7.76 16.90
N LEU A 3 -2.90 -6.64 16.79
CA LEU A 3 -3.33 -5.50 15.98
C LEU A 3 -3.09 -5.77 14.49
N LYS A 4 -4.17 -5.83 13.71
CA LYS A 4 -4.18 -6.10 12.27
C LYS A 4 -5.47 -5.59 11.64
N PHE A 5 -5.43 -5.34 10.34
CA PHE A 5 -6.62 -4.95 9.59
C PHE A 5 -6.64 -5.57 8.19
N THR A 6 -7.79 -5.46 7.53
CA THR A 6 -7.95 -5.87 6.13
C THR A 6 -8.87 -4.88 5.43
N VAL A 7 -8.42 -4.40 4.28
CA VAL A 7 -9.25 -3.64 3.34
C VAL A 7 -9.45 -4.46 2.06
N GLN A 8 -10.57 -4.24 1.38
CA GLN A 8 -10.88 -4.96 0.15
C GLN A 8 -11.58 -4.06 -0.85
N THR A 9 -11.25 -4.22 -2.13
CA THR A 9 -11.81 -3.44 -3.23
C THR A 9 -12.05 -4.35 -4.43
N LYS A 10 -13.22 -4.19 -5.07
CA LYS A 10 -13.50 -4.82 -6.37
C LYS A 10 -13.17 -3.84 -7.49
N VAL A 11 -12.34 -4.29 -8.42
CA VAL A 11 -11.94 -3.53 -9.61
C VAL A 11 -12.51 -4.20 -10.84
N GLN A 12 -13.19 -3.43 -11.69
CA GLN A 12 -13.88 -3.87 -12.90
C GLN A 12 -12.90 -4.06 -14.07
N LYS A 13 -11.77 -4.72 -13.80
CA LYS A 13 -10.74 -5.06 -14.77
C LYS A 13 -10.25 -6.50 -14.59
N PRO A 14 -9.70 -7.12 -15.65
CA PRO A 14 -9.11 -8.45 -15.58
C PRO A 14 -8.00 -8.53 -14.55
N LEU A 15 -7.85 -9.72 -13.93
CA LEU A 15 -6.90 -9.94 -12.85
C LEU A 15 -5.46 -9.54 -13.22
N LYS A 16 -5.03 -9.85 -14.45
CA LYS A 16 -3.69 -9.52 -14.91
C LYS A 16 -3.43 -8.01 -14.91
N GLU A 17 -4.41 -7.22 -15.36
CA GLU A 17 -4.31 -5.76 -15.42
C GLU A 17 -4.26 -5.17 -14.00
N VAL A 18 -5.07 -5.68 -13.08
CA VAL A 18 -5.07 -5.22 -11.68
C VAL A 18 -3.78 -5.58 -10.96
N PHE A 19 -3.24 -6.79 -11.20
CA PHE A 19 -1.96 -7.21 -10.64
C PHE A 19 -0.80 -6.37 -11.20
N GLU A 20 -0.75 -6.20 -12.52
CA GLU A 20 0.29 -5.41 -13.21
C GLU A 20 0.30 -3.95 -12.75
N ALA A 21 -0.88 -3.38 -12.46
CA ALA A 21 -0.99 -2.02 -11.94
C ALA A 21 -0.30 -1.80 -10.58
N VAL A 22 -0.30 -2.84 -9.73
CA VAL A 22 0.38 -2.81 -8.43
C VAL A 22 1.86 -3.21 -8.56
N TYR A 23 2.18 -4.13 -9.46
CA TYR A 23 3.51 -4.70 -9.64
C TYR A 23 4.50 -3.79 -10.37
N ASP A 24 4.08 -3.11 -11.45
CA ASP A 24 4.96 -2.29 -12.31
C ASP A 24 4.96 -0.81 -11.87
N PRO A 25 6.14 -0.20 -11.63
CA PRO A 25 6.26 1.18 -11.18
C PRO A 25 5.67 2.20 -12.15
N LYS A 26 5.58 1.88 -13.45
CA LYS A 26 4.97 2.74 -14.48
C LYS A 26 3.48 2.96 -14.23
N HIS A 27 2.80 1.94 -13.69
CA HIS A 27 1.40 2.03 -13.31
C HIS A 27 1.25 2.53 -11.88
N LEU A 28 2.00 1.95 -10.94
CA LEU A 28 1.92 2.27 -9.51
C LEU A 28 2.13 3.78 -9.23
N SER A 29 3.06 4.40 -9.94
CA SER A 29 3.35 5.84 -9.79
C SER A 29 2.24 6.74 -10.37
N GLY A 30 1.36 6.18 -11.19
CA GLY A 30 0.22 6.90 -11.77
C GLY A 30 -0.93 7.14 -10.79
N TYR A 31 -0.98 6.43 -9.66
CA TYR A 31 -2.08 6.54 -8.70
C TYR A 31 -1.67 6.45 -7.22
N PHE A 32 -0.43 6.05 -6.90
CA PHE A 32 0.01 5.86 -5.52
C PHE A 32 1.39 6.48 -5.24
N THR A 33 2.47 5.99 -5.83
CA THR A 33 3.83 6.48 -5.57
C THR A 33 4.14 7.71 -6.43
N THR A 34 3.53 8.85 -6.09
CA THR A 34 3.52 10.08 -6.91
C THR A 34 4.91 10.68 -7.17
N GLY A 35 5.88 10.42 -6.30
CA GLY A 35 7.29 10.78 -6.50
C GLY A 35 8.10 9.72 -7.25
N GLY A 36 7.47 8.62 -7.66
CA GLY A 36 8.08 7.48 -8.33
C GLY A 36 8.30 6.27 -7.42
N ALA A 37 8.48 5.11 -8.04
CA ALA A 37 8.98 3.90 -7.41
C ALA A 37 10.27 3.45 -8.11
N SER A 38 11.28 3.03 -7.36
CA SER A 38 12.61 2.72 -7.91
C SER A 38 12.66 1.46 -8.79
N GLY A 39 11.63 0.61 -8.73
CA GLY A 39 11.55 -0.61 -9.52
C GLY A 39 10.24 -1.38 -9.33
N PRO A 40 10.02 -2.44 -10.12
CA PRO A 40 8.91 -3.37 -9.93
C PRO A 40 9.05 -4.16 -8.64
N LEU A 41 7.91 -4.60 -8.10
CA LEU A 41 7.85 -5.42 -6.90
C LEU A 41 8.29 -6.86 -7.19
N LYS A 42 9.59 -7.05 -7.46
CA LYS A 42 10.21 -8.36 -7.67
C LYS A 42 10.52 -9.03 -6.33
N GLU A 43 10.29 -10.33 -6.25
CA GLU A 43 10.57 -11.12 -5.06
C GLU A 43 12.04 -11.01 -4.63
N GLU A 44 12.28 -10.98 -3.31
CA GLU A 44 13.59 -10.80 -2.67
C GLU A 44 14.34 -9.52 -3.11
N THR A 45 13.61 -8.44 -3.41
CA THR A 45 14.20 -7.12 -3.71
C THR A 45 13.75 -6.05 -2.73
N GLU A 46 14.50 -4.95 -2.67
CA GLU A 46 14.08 -3.72 -2.01
C GLU A 46 13.78 -2.65 -3.05
N VAL A 47 12.65 -1.97 -2.87
CA VAL A 47 12.26 -0.83 -3.70
C VAL A 47 12.03 0.38 -2.82
N VAL A 48 12.29 1.56 -3.37
CA VAL A 48 12.06 2.84 -2.71
C VAL A 48 10.83 3.48 -3.34
N TRP A 49 9.84 3.79 -2.51
CA TRP A 49 8.66 4.55 -2.89
C TRP A 49 8.81 6.00 -2.46
N LYS A 50 8.49 6.93 -3.37
CA LYS A 50 8.48 8.36 -3.09
C LYS A 50 7.09 8.93 -3.30
N PHE A 51 6.74 9.91 -2.48
CA PHE A 51 5.45 10.59 -2.54
C PHE A 51 5.73 12.09 -2.71
N ALA A 52 5.30 12.66 -3.84
CA ALA A 52 5.48 14.09 -4.10
C ALA A 52 4.68 14.95 -3.10
N ASP A 53 3.60 14.38 -2.56
CA ASP A 53 2.71 15.02 -1.58
C ASP A 53 3.31 15.01 -0.16
N PHE A 54 4.32 14.17 0.08
CA PHE A 54 5.06 14.08 1.34
C PHE A 54 6.56 13.98 1.03
N PRO A 55 7.21 15.07 0.58
CA PRO A 55 8.57 15.02 0.08
C PRO A 55 9.56 14.53 1.14
N SER A 56 10.26 13.44 0.85
CA SER A 56 11.43 12.97 1.59
C SER A 56 12.56 12.65 0.62
N GLU A 57 13.79 13.02 0.96
CA GLU A 57 14.95 12.75 0.11
C GLU A 57 15.17 11.23 -0.04
N GLU A 58 15.04 10.51 1.09
CA GLU A 58 15.29 9.07 1.22
C GLU A 58 14.13 8.20 0.67
N GLY A 59 12.88 8.67 0.74
CA GLY A 59 11.71 7.86 0.41
C GLY A 59 11.35 6.82 1.48
N THR A 60 10.47 5.89 1.13
CA THR A 60 10.08 4.74 1.97
C THR A 60 10.65 3.47 1.37
N THR A 61 11.51 2.77 2.11
CA THR A 61 12.05 1.47 1.70
C THR A 61 11.01 0.37 1.95
N VAL A 62 10.74 -0.40 0.89
CA VAL A 62 9.80 -1.52 0.88
C VAL A 62 10.56 -2.79 0.52
N SER A 63 10.61 -3.75 1.45
CA SER A 63 11.19 -5.06 1.21
C SER A 63 10.14 -6.00 0.63
N VAL A 64 10.35 -6.50 -0.58
CA VAL A 64 9.44 -7.43 -1.26
C VAL A 64 9.81 -8.86 -0.87
N ARG A 65 8.91 -9.53 -0.15
CA ARG A 65 9.17 -10.86 0.45
C ARG A 65 8.65 -12.03 -0.35
N GLU A 66 7.58 -11.83 -1.10
CA GLU A 66 7.01 -12.91 -1.89
C GLU A 66 6.19 -12.35 -3.05
N VAL A 67 6.32 -12.96 -4.23
CA VAL A 67 5.53 -12.58 -5.40
C VAL A 67 5.07 -13.82 -6.14
N VAL A 68 3.78 -14.10 -6.06
CA VAL A 68 3.12 -15.09 -6.92
C VAL A 68 2.39 -14.32 -8.00
N MET A 69 2.95 -14.33 -9.21
CA MET A 69 2.39 -13.59 -10.35
C MET A 69 0.89 -13.84 -10.49
N ASN A 70 0.12 -12.76 -10.64
CA ASN A 70 -1.33 -12.82 -10.79
C ASN A 70 -2.08 -13.44 -9.59
N SER A 71 -1.50 -13.41 -8.39
CA SER A 71 -2.16 -13.98 -7.19
C SER A 71 -1.81 -13.26 -5.90
N LYS A 72 -0.52 -12.99 -5.63
CA LYS A 72 -0.08 -12.49 -4.34
C LYS A 72 1.17 -11.62 -4.43
N ILE A 73 1.20 -10.55 -3.64
CA ILE A 73 2.41 -9.78 -3.33
C ILE A 73 2.50 -9.63 -1.81
N VAL A 74 3.67 -9.90 -1.25
CA VAL A 74 3.95 -9.70 0.17
C VAL A 74 5.08 -8.70 0.33
N LEU A 75 4.84 -7.68 1.16
CA LEU A 75 5.77 -6.60 1.44
C LEU A 75 6.02 -6.50 2.95
N GLU A 76 7.17 -5.96 3.30
CA GLU A 76 7.48 -5.48 4.64
C GLU A 76 8.08 -4.09 4.57
N TRP A 77 7.65 -3.23 5.49
CA TRP A 77 8.13 -1.87 5.61
C TRP A 77 8.10 -1.43 7.07
N ASP A 78 8.77 -0.33 7.38
CA ASP A 78 8.88 0.12 8.76
C ASP A 78 7.53 0.57 9.31
N ALA A 79 7.21 0.15 10.53
CA ALA A 79 6.02 0.58 11.21
C ALA A 79 6.15 2.07 11.57
N HIS A 80 5.13 2.85 11.23
CA HIS A 80 5.01 4.22 11.69
C HIS A 80 3.89 4.29 12.74
N GLU A 81 4.23 4.75 13.93
CA GLU A 81 3.33 4.78 15.09
C GLU A 81 3.09 6.18 15.62
N GLY A 82 1.96 6.37 16.28
CA GLY A 82 1.46 7.67 16.72
C GLY A 82 0.45 8.23 15.73
N SER A 83 0.19 9.52 15.82
CA SER A 83 -0.79 10.22 14.99
C SER A 83 -0.24 11.55 14.47
N TYR A 84 -0.91 12.12 13.47
CA TYR A 84 -0.69 13.51 13.06
C TYR A 84 -1.31 14.52 14.05
N GLU A 85 -2.19 14.05 14.94
CA GLU A 85 -2.95 14.87 15.89
C GLU A 85 -2.54 14.48 17.32
N GLY A 86 -1.50 15.13 17.86
CA GLY A 86 -1.09 14.90 19.24
C GLY A 86 0.17 15.65 19.65
N THR A 87 0.24 16.07 20.93
CA THR A 87 1.42 16.74 21.49
C THR A 87 2.44 15.78 22.12
N LYS A 88 2.11 14.48 22.22
CA LYS A 88 2.93 13.46 22.90
C LYS A 88 3.36 12.30 22.00
N ASP A 89 2.54 11.90 21.04
CA ASP A 89 2.76 10.73 20.18
C ASP A 89 2.75 11.12 18.70
N LEU A 90 3.63 12.06 18.32
CA LEU A 90 3.85 12.41 16.91
C LEU A 90 4.30 11.16 16.14
N LEU A 91 3.87 11.07 14.88
CA LEU A 91 4.21 9.95 14.00
C LEU A 91 5.73 9.71 13.97
N SER A 92 6.16 8.51 14.36
CA SER A 92 7.57 8.12 14.44
C SER A 92 7.79 6.68 14.00
N VAL A 93 9.02 6.32 13.65
CA VAL A 93 9.37 4.94 13.23
C VAL A 93 9.43 4.03 14.45
N GLY A 94 8.64 2.97 14.46
CA GLY A 94 8.47 2.03 15.58
C GLY A 94 9.66 1.08 15.82
N LEU A 95 10.67 1.08 14.95
CA LEU A 95 11.85 0.19 14.97
C LEU A 95 11.52 -1.31 14.81
N TYR A 96 10.40 -1.62 14.15
CA TYR A 96 10.04 -2.95 13.68
C TYR A 96 9.32 -2.81 12.33
N LYS A 97 9.11 -3.93 11.64
CA LYS A 97 8.41 -3.94 10.35
C LYS A 97 7.00 -4.49 10.48
N THR A 98 6.05 -3.89 9.76
CA THR A 98 4.75 -4.51 9.51
C THR A 98 4.82 -5.31 8.22
N ARG A 99 3.95 -6.33 8.13
CA ARG A 99 3.82 -7.20 6.97
C ARG A 99 2.51 -6.92 6.26
N VAL A 100 2.59 -6.65 4.96
CA VAL A 100 1.47 -6.37 4.08
C VAL A 100 1.30 -7.51 3.08
N GLU A 101 0.12 -8.11 3.04
CA GLU A 101 -0.25 -9.15 2.09
C GLU A 101 -1.32 -8.60 1.14
N MET A 102 -0.98 -8.50 -0.14
CA MET A 102 -1.90 -8.13 -1.23
C MET A 102 -2.30 -9.38 -1.98
N ILE A 103 -3.59 -9.74 -1.92
CA ILE A 103 -4.14 -10.96 -2.52
C ILE A 103 -5.10 -10.57 -3.62
N PHE A 104 -4.92 -11.16 -4.80
CA PHE A 104 -5.68 -10.90 -6.00
C PHE A 104 -6.50 -12.15 -6.35
N GLU A 105 -7.81 -11.98 -6.50
CA GLU A 105 -8.74 -13.06 -6.81
C GLU A 105 -9.62 -12.66 -7.99
N SER A 106 -9.68 -13.50 -9.03
CA SER A 106 -10.56 -13.26 -10.17
C SER A 106 -12.00 -13.60 -9.77
N LEU A 107 -12.90 -12.65 -9.94
CA LEU A 107 -14.34 -12.83 -9.76
C LEU A 107 -15.09 -13.01 -11.09
N GLY A 108 -14.36 -13.03 -12.21
CA GLY A 108 -14.89 -13.12 -13.57
C GLY A 108 -13.93 -12.48 -14.59
N GLN A 109 -14.34 -12.44 -15.86
CA GLN A 109 -13.45 -11.98 -16.94
C GLN A 109 -12.95 -10.53 -16.76
N ASN A 110 -13.80 -9.64 -16.23
CA ASN A 110 -13.51 -8.22 -16.03
C ASN A 110 -13.77 -7.79 -14.58
N SER A 111 -13.50 -8.66 -13.61
CA SER A 111 -13.73 -8.34 -12.20
C SER A 111 -12.70 -9.02 -11.33
N THR A 112 -12.00 -8.24 -10.51
CA THR A 112 -10.95 -8.72 -9.61
C THR A 112 -11.17 -8.16 -8.22
N LEU A 113 -11.07 -9.02 -7.21
CA LEU A 113 -11.01 -8.63 -5.82
C LEU A 113 -9.54 -8.44 -5.42
N LEU A 114 -9.19 -7.25 -4.96
CA LEU A 114 -7.94 -6.99 -4.25
C LEU A 114 -8.24 -6.93 -2.76
N ARG A 115 -7.54 -7.76 -1.98
CA ARG A 115 -7.56 -7.75 -0.51
C ARG A 115 -6.17 -7.38 -0.01
N ILE A 116 -6.07 -6.33 0.80
CA ILE A 116 -4.82 -5.91 1.44
C ILE A 116 -4.97 -6.13 2.93
N ARG A 117 -4.12 -6.97 3.49
CA ARG A 117 -4.02 -7.23 4.93
C ARG A 117 -2.70 -6.65 5.44
N GLU A 118 -2.74 -5.97 6.58
CA GLU A 118 -1.51 -5.57 7.27
C GLU A 118 -1.53 -6.09 8.71
N SER A 119 -0.38 -6.59 9.16
CA SER A 119 -0.18 -7.21 10.47
C SER A 119 1.23 -6.96 11.00
N GLY A 120 1.52 -7.43 12.22
CA GLY A 120 2.82 -7.27 12.85
C GLY A 120 2.95 -6.03 13.74
N TRP A 121 1.84 -5.32 13.97
CA TRP A 121 1.77 -4.19 14.91
C TRP A 121 1.90 -4.67 16.36
N ARG A 122 2.66 -3.93 17.18
CA ARG A 122 2.77 -4.20 18.62
C ARG A 122 1.54 -3.74 19.38
N GLU A 123 1.35 -4.28 20.59
CA GLU A 123 0.19 -3.93 21.42
C GLU A 123 0.43 -2.64 22.21
N SER A 124 0.22 -1.48 21.57
CA SER A 124 0.28 -0.17 22.22
C SER A 124 -0.71 0.81 21.59
N GLN A 125 -1.03 1.90 22.28
CA GLN A 125 -1.92 2.94 21.74
C GLN A 125 -1.31 3.60 20.49
N ALA A 126 -0.02 3.96 20.52
CA ALA A 126 0.66 4.55 19.37
C ALA A 126 0.66 3.61 18.14
N ALA A 127 0.85 2.30 18.36
CA ALA A 127 0.75 1.30 17.30
C ALA A 127 -0.68 1.17 16.76
N LEU A 128 -1.69 1.24 17.63
CA LEU A 128 -3.09 1.22 17.25
C LEU A 128 -3.42 2.42 16.37
N ASP A 129 -3.03 3.62 16.79
CA ASP A 129 -3.25 4.86 16.05
C ASP A 129 -2.56 4.81 14.68
N GLY A 130 -1.28 4.40 14.64
CA GLY A 130 -0.53 4.19 13.40
C GLY A 130 -1.20 3.17 12.47
N SER A 131 -1.74 2.07 13.02
CA SER A 131 -2.45 1.05 12.24
C SER A 131 -3.74 1.58 11.61
N TYR A 132 -4.46 2.48 12.29
CA TYR A 132 -5.64 3.13 11.72
C TYR A 132 -5.27 4.09 10.59
N MET A 133 -4.16 4.83 10.71
CA MET A 133 -3.69 5.68 9.62
C MET A 133 -3.25 4.86 8.40
N ASN A 134 -2.52 3.77 8.59
CA ASN A 134 -2.15 2.87 7.49
C ASN A 134 -3.39 2.22 6.86
N CYS A 135 -4.41 1.84 7.65
CA CYS A 135 -5.68 1.34 7.14
C CYS A 135 -6.36 2.36 6.21
N GLN A 136 -6.40 3.64 6.60
CA GLN A 136 -6.90 4.73 5.75
C GLN A 136 -6.05 4.90 4.49
N GLY A 137 -4.73 4.84 4.61
CA GLY A 137 -3.78 4.92 3.49
C GLY A 137 -4.00 3.82 2.45
N TRP A 138 -4.15 2.56 2.87
CA TRP A 138 -4.42 1.43 1.97
C TRP A 138 -5.81 1.51 1.32
N MET A 139 -6.81 2.01 2.04
CA MET A 139 -8.12 2.26 1.43
C MET A 139 -8.03 3.38 0.38
N ASN A 140 -7.33 4.48 0.67
CA ASN A 140 -7.10 5.55 -0.30
C ASN A 140 -6.35 5.04 -1.55
N MET A 141 -5.28 4.26 -1.37
CA MET A 141 -4.56 3.61 -2.47
C MET A 141 -5.50 2.75 -3.32
N SER A 142 -6.36 1.95 -2.69
CA SER A 142 -7.30 1.07 -3.39
C SER A 142 -8.35 1.86 -4.19
N CYS A 143 -8.86 2.97 -3.64
CA CYS A 143 -9.75 3.88 -4.37
C CYS A 143 -9.05 4.52 -5.58
N CYS A 144 -7.80 4.96 -5.41
CA CYS A 144 -7.00 5.53 -6.50
C CYS A 144 -6.72 4.51 -7.61
N LEU A 145 -6.35 3.27 -7.25
CA LEU A 145 -6.18 2.16 -8.19
C LEU A 145 -7.44 1.93 -9.02
N LYS A 146 -8.60 1.85 -8.35
CA LYS A 146 -9.89 1.65 -9.01
C LYS A 146 -10.18 2.76 -10.02
N ALA A 147 -10.04 4.02 -9.61
CA ALA A 147 -10.30 5.16 -10.48
C ALA A 147 -9.32 5.24 -11.67
N TYR A 148 -8.05 4.95 -11.41
CA TYR A 148 -6.99 4.90 -12.42
C TYR A 148 -7.29 3.84 -13.49
N LEU A 149 -7.61 2.62 -13.07
CA LEU A 149 -7.85 1.52 -14.01
C LEU A 149 -9.20 1.62 -14.73
N GLU A 150 -10.27 1.98 -14.03
CA GLU A 150 -11.62 2.00 -14.62
C GLU A 150 -11.87 3.24 -15.47
N TYR A 151 -11.27 4.38 -15.12
CA TYR A 151 -11.62 5.68 -15.73
C TYR A 151 -10.41 6.51 -16.18
N GLY A 152 -9.18 6.05 -15.96
CA GLY A 152 -7.98 6.84 -16.26
C GLY A 152 -7.82 8.08 -15.37
N ILE A 153 -8.50 8.12 -14.21
CA ILE A 153 -8.50 9.27 -13.31
C ILE A 153 -7.48 9.05 -12.18
N ASN A 154 -6.55 9.99 -12.03
CA ASN A 154 -5.66 10.03 -10.87
C ASN A 154 -6.33 10.83 -9.73
N LEU A 155 -6.96 10.12 -8.78
CA LEU A 155 -7.60 10.72 -7.60
C LEU A 155 -6.61 11.30 -6.59
N ARG A 156 -5.32 10.95 -6.68
CA ARG A 156 -4.30 11.42 -5.75
C ARG A 156 -3.83 12.84 -6.06
N LYS A 157 -3.99 13.30 -7.32
CA LYS A 157 -3.64 14.65 -7.75
C LYS A 157 -4.48 15.70 -7.00
N GLY A 158 -3.84 16.47 -6.13
CA GLY A 158 -4.48 17.55 -5.37
C GLY A 158 -5.34 17.07 -4.19
N PHE A 159 -5.11 15.84 -3.71
CA PHE A 159 -5.86 15.26 -2.59
C PHE A 159 -5.31 15.65 -1.22
N PHE A 160 -3.97 15.69 -1.10
CA PHE A 160 -3.24 16.01 0.13
C PHE A 160 -2.74 17.46 0.12
#